data_AF-A0A9D5EP53-F1
#
_entry.id   AF-A0A9D5EP53-F1
#
_cell.length_a   1.000
_cell.length_b   1.000
_cell.length_c   1.000
_cell.angle_alpha   90.00
_cell.angle_beta   90.00
_cell.angle_gamma   90.00
#
_symmetry.space_group_name_H-M   'P 1'
#
loop_
_entity.id
_entity.type
_entity.pdbx_description
1 polymer ?
#
loop_
_entity_poly.entity_id
_entity_poly.type
_entity_poly.pdbx_seq_one_letter_code
_entity_poly.pdbx_strand_id
1 'polypeptide(L)'
;MTVDFMPSAAIAMSLVACGLLPVFLVSLSHGVLKVSSPGRRFILATALTWGAWLATLPATVPDAIDLVSSVLLLATATLAGFTLWTLVAWGFTVSMLLALNRADEPLTVEEWALEYTRGKPMEAFARDRLGVLFKLGLAESRGGNVVMTPLRGRLFAKGAGALRNLFGIH
;
A
#
# COMPACT_ATOMS: atom_id res chain seq x y z
N MET A 1 -25.88 -19.98 31.20
CA MET A 1 -25.83 -19.59 29.79
C MET A 1 -24.38 -19.75 29.36
N THR A 2 -24.04 -20.88 28.73
CA THR A 2 -22.68 -21.13 28.25
C THR A 2 -22.50 -20.39 26.94
N VAL A 3 -21.66 -19.36 26.94
CA VAL A 3 -21.27 -18.65 25.72
C VAL A 3 -20.37 -19.60 24.93
N ASP A 4 -20.83 -20.02 23.76
CA ASP A 4 -19.99 -20.77 22.82
C ASP A 4 -19.10 -19.77 22.08
N PHE A 5 -17.79 -19.99 22.13
CA PHE A 5 -16.78 -19.14 21.50
C PHE A 5 -16.35 -19.66 20.13
N MET A 6 -16.94 -20.76 19.64
CA MET A 6 -16.61 -21.24 18.30
C MET A 6 -17.13 -20.26 17.23
N PRO A 7 -16.25 -19.69 16.39
CA PRO A 7 -16.69 -18.87 15.29
C PRO A 7 -17.50 -19.73 14.32
N SER A 8 -18.51 -19.13 13.69
CA SER A 8 -19.24 -19.80 12.61
C SER A 8 -18.28 -20.16 11.47
N ALA A 9 -18.68 -21.13 10.63
CA ALA A 9 -17.86 -21.58 9.52
C ALA A 9 -17.48 -20.41 8.58
N ALA A 10 -18.40 -19.47 8.35
CA ALA A 10 -18.13 -18.29 7.52
C ALA A 10 -17.07 -17.37 8.14
N ILE A 11 -17.18 -17.10 9.46
CA ILE A 11 -16.20 -16.29 10.19
C ILE A 11 -14.84 -17.01 10.20
N ALA A 12 -14.80 -18.30 10.47
CA ALA A 12 -13.56 -19.09 10.44
C ALA A 12 -12.88 -19.02 9.06
N MET A 13 -13.63 -19.18 7.97
CA MET A 13 -13.09 -19.07 6.61
C MET A 13 -12.61 -17.64 6.28
N SER A 14 -13.25 -16.61 6.83
CA SER A 14 -12.76 -15.23 6.70
C SER A 14 -11.40 -15.03 7.38
N LEU A 15 -11.20 -15.61 8.57
CA LEU A 15 -9.91 -15.57 9.29
C LEU A 15 -8.81 -16.30 8.52
N VAL A 16 -9.13 -17.47 7.95
CA VAL A 16 -8.21 -18.19 7.06
C VAL A 16 -7.85 -17.34 5.85
N ALA A 17 -8.85 -16.69 5.22
CA ALA A 17 -8.60 -15.82 4.08
C ALA A 17 -7.72 -14.61 4.44
N CYS A 18 -7.86 -14.01 5.62
CA CYS A 18 -6.96 -12.94 6.09
C CYS A 18 -5.49 -13.38 6.07
N GLY A 19 -5.21 -14.65 6.39
CA GLY A 19 -3.86 -15.23 6.32
C GLY A 19 -3.34 -15.45 4.90
N LEU A 20 -4.19 -15.45 3.87
CA LEU A 20 -3.77 -15.67 2.48
C LEU A 20 -3.16 -14.42 1.84
N LEU A 21 -3.51 -13.22 2.31
CA LEU A 21 -2.95 -11.97 1.77
C LEU A 21 -1.40 -11.95 1.76
N PRO A 22 -0.70 -12.22 2.89
CA PRO A 22 0.76 -12.28 2.88
C PRO A 22 1.29 -13.42 2.00
N VAL A 23 0.60 -14.57 1.95
CA VAL A 23 0.99 -15.70 1.09
C VAL A 23 0.95 -15.32 -0.39
N PHE A 24 -0.12 -14.65 -0.83
CA PHE A 24 -0.22 -14.16 -2.21
C PHE A 24 0.79 -13.05 -2.49
N LEU A 25 1.03 -12.14 -1.54
CA LEU A 25 2.06 -11.11 -1.70
C LEU A 25 3.45 -11.71 -1.91
N VAL A 26 3.85 -12.71 -1.11
CA VAL A 26 5.12 -13.42 -1.26
C VAL A 26 5.15 -14.18 -2.59
N SER A 27 4.10 -14.93 -2.92
CA SER A 27 4.02 -15.70 -4.16
C SER A 27 4.15 -14.82 -5.40
N LEU A 28 3.50 -13.65 -5.41
CA LEU A 28 3.58 -12.68 -6.51
C LEU A 28 4.88 -11.85 -6.50
N SER A 29 5.74 -12.00 -5.49
CA SER A 29 7.04 -11.33 -5.41
C SER A 29 8.16 -12.11 -6.10
N HIS A 30 7.97 -13.42 -6.31
CA HIS A 30 9.03 -14.34 -6.78
C HIS A 30 8.54 -15.25 -7.92
N GLY A 31 9.48 -15.93 -8.57
CA GLY A 31 9.19 -16.97 -9.56
C GLY A 31 8.47 -16.48 -10.84
N VAL A 32 7.69 -17.38 -11.44
CA VAL A 32 7.00 -17.17 -12.72
C VAL A 32 5.79 -16.24 -12.61
N LEU A 33 5.24 -16.06 -11.41
CA LEU A 33 4.08 -15.19 -11.13
C LEU A 33 4.48 -13.77 -10.71
N LYS A 34 5.76 -13.42 -10.87
CA LYS A 34 6.31 -12.16 -10.38
C LYS A 34 5.61 -10.94 -10.98
N VAL A 35 5.04 -10.11 -10.12
CA VAL A 35 4.49 -8.80 -10.47
C VAL A 35 5.47 -7.71 -10.04
N SER A 36 6.09 -7.01 -11.00
CA SER A 36 7.17 -6.05 -10.73
C SER A 36 6.72 -4.79 -9.98
N SER A 37 5.52 -4.28 -10.24
CA SER A 37 5.00 -3.08 -9.58
C SER A 37 4.46 -3.42 -8.18
N PRO A 38 5.00 -2.83 -7.08
CA PRO A 38 4.53 -3.12 -5.72
C PRO A 38 3.04 -2.80 -5.52
N GLY A 39 2.53 -1.74 -6.14
CA GLY A 39 1.12 -1.37 -6.05
C GLY A 39 0.22 -2.37 -6.76
N ARG A 40 0.59 -2.78 -7.99
CA ARG A 40 -0.17 -3.80 -8.73
C ARG A 40 -0.14 -5.15 -8.02
N ARG A 41 0.98 -5.49 -7.39
CA ARG A 41 1.14 -6.72 -6.59
C ARG A 41 0.13 -6.76 -5.43
N PHE A 42 0.02 -5.68 -4.68
CA PHE A 42 -0.94 -5.58 -3.57
C PHE A 42 -2.38 -5.70 -4.06
N ILE A 43 -2.75 -4.96 -5.12
CA ILE A 43 -4.09 -5.03 -5.71
C ILE A 43 -4.44 -6.47 -6.11
N LEU A 44 -3.52 -7.17 -6.78
CA LEU A 44 -3.76 -8.55 -7.21
C LEU A 44 -3.84 -9.51 -6.03
N ALA A 45 -2.95 -9.40 -5.04
CA ALA A 45 -2.99 -10.23 -3.83
C ALA A 45 -4.31 -10.04 -3.07
N THR A 46 -4.78 -8.79 -2.93
CA THR A 46 -6.08 -8.49 -2.34
C THR A 46 -7.21 -9.11 -3.15
N ALA A 47 -7.22 -8.94 -4.48
CA ALA A 47 -8.26 -9.52 -5.33
C ALA A 47 -8.30 -11.06 -5.22
N LEU A 48 -7.14 -11.73 -5.18
CA LEU A 48 -7.04 -13.18 -4.97
C LEU A 48 -7.54 -13.59 -3.57
N THR A 49 -7.21 -12.81 -2.55
CA THR A 49 -7.67 -13.05 -1.17
C THR A 49 -9.18 -12.97 -1.06
N TRP A 50 -9.77 -11.90 -1.61
CA TRP A 50 -11.22 -11.72 -1.64
C TRP A 50 -11.91 -12.77 -2.51
N GLY A 51 -11.32 -13.13 -3.66
CA GLY A 51 -11.82 -14.21 -4.51
C GLY A 51 -11.82 -15.57 -3.81
N ALA A 52 -10.74 -15.89 -3.08
CA ALA A 52 -10.64 -17.12 -2.30
C ALA A 52 -11.70 -17.17 -1.18
N TRP A 53 -11.94 -16.06 -0.49
CA TRP A 53 -13.02 -15.99 0.50
C TRP A 53 -14.41 -16.12 -0.14
N LEU A 54 -14.68 -15.42 -1.25
CA LEU A 54 -15.96 -15.52 -1.97
C LEU A 54 -16.27 -16.95 -2.42
N ALA A 55 -15.24 -17.71 -2.81
CA ALA A 55 -15.39 -19.11 -3.20
C ALA A 55 -15.85 -20.03 -2.06
N THR A 56 -15.76 -19.58 -0.80
CA THR A 56 -16.24 -20.34 0.37
C THR A 56 -17.73 -20.17 0.64
N LEU A 57 -18.35 -19.10 0.13
CA LEU A 57 -19.75 -18.76 0.43
C LEU A 57 -20.76 -19.87 0.11
N PRO A 58 -20.66 -20.62 -1.01
CA PRO A 58 -21.60 -21.70 -1.29
C PRO A 58 -21.52 -22.85 -0.29
N ALA A 59 -20.36 -23.05 0.36
CA ALA A 59 -20.14 -24.11 1.33
C ALA A 59 -20.50 -23.70 2.76
N THR A 60 -20.34 -22.42 3.10
CA THR A 60 -20.61 -21.91 4.46
C THR A 60 -22.03 -21.39 4.64
N VAL A 61 -22.71 -20.99 3.55
CA VAL A 61 -24.09 -20.49 3.52
C VAL A 61 -24.39 -19.55 4.71
N PRO A 62 -23.65 -18.43 4.83
CA PRO A 62 -23.75 -17.55 5.99
C PRO A 62 -25.12 -16.90 6.08
N ASP A 63 -25.57 -16.66 7.32
CA ASP A 63 -26.63 -15.69 7.55
C ASP A 63 -26.13 -14.25 7.31
N ALA A 64 -27.04 -13.27 7.39
CA ALA A 64 -26.72 -11.88 7.11
C ALA A 64 -25.68 -11.30 8.09
N ILE A 65 -25.72 -11.69 9.37
CA ILE A 65 -24.81 -11.17 10.41
C ILE A 65 -23.41 -11.73 10.19
N ASP A 66 -23.31 -13.03 9.92
CA ASP A 66 -22.06 -13.72 9.63
C ASP A 66 -21.41 -13.21 8.35
N LEU A 67 -22.21 -12.95 7.31
CA LEU A 67 -21.72 -12.39 6.07
C LEU A 67 -21.13 -11.00 6.28
N VAL A 68 -21.86 -10.10 6.94
CA VAL A 68 -21.39 -8.74 7.22
C VAL A 68 -20.13 -8.77 8.11
N SER A 69 -20.13 -9.60 9.15
CA SER A 69 -18.99 -9.75 10.05
C SER A 69 -17.74 -10.26 9.31
N SER A 70 -17.90 -11.25 8.44
CA SER A 70 -16.82 -11.80 7.61
C SER A 70 -16.24 -10.77 6.65
N VAL A 71 -17.10 -9.96 6.01
CA VAL A 71 -16.69 -8.86 5.12
C VAL A 71 -15.91 -7.80 5.90
N LEU A 72 -16.40 -7.40 7.08
CA LEU A 72 -15.74 -6.39 7.91
C LEU A 72 -14.37 -6.87 8.43
N LEU A 73 -14.26 -8.15 8.80
CA LEU A 73 -12.99 -8.76 9.18
C LEU A 73 -12.00 -8.72 8.02
N LEU A 74 -12.42 -9.15 6.83
CA LEU A 74 -11.54 -9.18 5.67
C LEU A 74 -11.14 -7.78 5.18
N ALA A 75 -12.06 -6.82 5.23
CA ALA A 75 -11.79 -5.41 4.92
C ALA A 75 -10.77 -4.82 5.91
N THR A 76 -10.94 -5.08 7.21
CA THR A 76 -10.00 -4.64 8.26
C THR A 76 -8.62 -5.24 8.03
N ALA A 77 -8.53 -6.54 7.78
CA ALA A 77 -7.27 -7.20 7.48
C ALA A 77 -6.60 -6.66 6.21
N THR A 78 -7.40 -6.37 5.17
CA THR A 78 -6.91 -5.75 3.93
C THR A 78 -6.34 -4.36 4.20
N LEU A 79 -7.02 -3.53 4.99
CA LEU A 79 -6.55 -2.19 5.36
C LEU A 79 -5.27 -2.25 6.20
N ALA A 80 -5.23 -3.12 7.21
CA ALA A 80 -4.03 -3.33 8.02
C ALA A 80 -2.86 -3.82 7.15
N GLY A 81 -3.12 -4.79 6.27
CA GLY A 81 -2.14 -5.29 5.30
C GLY A 81 -1.66 -4.22 4.33
N PHE A 82 -2.55 -3.33 3.88
CA PHE A 82 -2.19 -2.20 3.01
C PHE A 82 -1.27 -1.23 3.73
N THR A 83 -1.60 -0.86 4.97
CA THR A 83 -0.75 0.01 5.80
C THR A 83 0.64 -0.58 5.96
N LEU A 84 0.74 -1.86 6.37
CA LEU A 84 2.03 -2.54 6.51
C LEU A 84 2.79 -2.61 5.17
N TRP A 85 2.10 -2.96 4.09
CA TRP A 85 2.70 -3.04 2.76
C TRP A 85 3.24 -1.69 2.28
N THR A 86 2.51 -0.60 2.49
CA THR A 86 2.96 0.74 2.09
C THR A 86 4.18 1.19 2.88
N LEU A 87 4.27 0.85 4.16
CA LEU A 87 5.47 1.10 4.97
C LEU A 87 6.68 0.34 4.43
N VAL A 88 6.51 -0.94 4.05
CA VAL A 88 7.60 -1.76 3.50
C VAL A 88 7.99 -1.31 2.08
N ALA A 89 7.02 -1.07 1.22
CA ALA A 89 7.26 -0.79 -0.20
C ALA A 89 7.70 0.65 -0.47
N TRP A 90 7.21 1.62 0.32
CA TRP A 90 7.38 3.06 0.08
C TRP A 90 7.68 3.87 1.34
N GLY A 91 7.90 3.23 2.49
CA GLY A 91 8.28 3.93 3.71
C GLY A 91 9.63 4.62 3.54
N PHE A 92 9.63 5.95 3.62
CA PHE A 92 10.84 6.76 3.51
C PHE A 92 11.88 6.31 4.55
N THR A 93 11.49 6.22 5.83
CA THR A 93 12.37 5.79 6.92
C THR A 93 12.97 4.41 6.70
N VAL A 94 12.16 3.43 6.27
CA VAL A 94 12.65 2.08 5.97
C VAL A 94 13.65 2.11 4.81
N SER A 95 13.36 2.89 3.76
CA SER A 95 14.24 3.05 2.61
C SER A 95 15.57 3.72 2.99
N MET A 96 15.54 4.69 3.90
CA MET A 96 16.72 5.36 4.46
C MET A 96 17.59 4.40 5.29
N LEU A 97 16.98 3.56 6.14
CA LEU A 97 17.69 2.54 6.91
C LEU A 97 18.28 1.44 6.03
N LEU A 98 17.53 1.02 5.00
CA LEU A 98 18.03 0.06 4.02
C LEU A 98 19.21 0.59 3.21
N ALA A 99 19.33 1.91 3.03
CA ALA A 99 20.51 2.51 2.40
C ALA A 99 21.75 2.32 3.26
N LEU A 100 21.66 2.63 4.56
CA LEU A 100 22.73 2.39 5.53
C LEU A 100 23.09 0.90 5.64
N ASN A 101 22.09 0.02 5.73
CA ASN A 101 22.31 -1.43 5.82
C ASN A 101 22.95 -2.02 4.55
N ARG A 102 22.78 -1.39 3.38
CA ARG A 102 23.42 -1.87 2.14
C ARG A 102 24.89 -1.46 2.05
N ALA A 103 25.24 -0.29 2.58
CA ALA A 103 26.61 0.20 2.55
C ALA A 103 27.53 -0.62 3.47
N ASP A 104 26.99 -1.14 4.57
CA ASP A 104 27.71 -1.95 5.58
C ASP A 104 28.95 -1.23 6.16
N GLU A 105 29.00 0.10 6.03
CA GLU A 105 30.06 0.97 6.54
C GLU A 105 29.48 2.34 6.95
N PRO A 106 30.16 3.09 7.83
CA PRO A 106 29.76 4.45 8.17
C PRO A 106 29.84 5.36 6.94
N LEU A 107 28.75 6.07 6.65
CA LEU A 107 28.67 7.02 5.53
C LEU A 107 28.58 8.46 6.04
N THR A 108 29.16 9.38 5.27
CA THR A 108 28.81 10.80 5.36
C THR A 108 27.38 11.05 4.88
N VAL A 109 26.84 12.24 5.14
CA VAL A 109 25.47 12.59 4.74
C VAL A 109 25.33 12.59 3.21
N GLU A 110 26.35 13.05 2.50
CA GLU A 110 26.40 13.12 1.04
C GLU A 110 26.44 11.72 0.42
N GLU A 111 27.30 10.84 0.94
CA GLU A 111 27.40 9.45 0.50
C GLU A 111 26.11 8.67 0.79
N TRP A 112 25.54 8.89 1.98
CA TRP A 112 24.26 8.30 2.34
C TRP A 112 23.12 8.78 1.44
N ALA A 113 23.07 10.08 1.10
CA ALA A 113 22.06 10.62 0.21
C ALA A 113 22.16 9.97 -1.19
N LEU A 114 23.37 9.75 -1.67
CA LEU A 114 23.64 9.04 -2.93
C LEU A 114 23.22 7.57 -2.86
N GLU A 115 23.48 6.88 -1.75
CA GLU A 115 23.08 5.48 -1.55
C GLU A 115 21.55 5.33 -1.43
N TYR A 116 20.89 6.28 -0.77
CA TYR A 116 19.44 6.34 -0.65
C TYR A 116 18.76 6.54 -2.02
N THR A 117 19.32 7.39 -2.88
CA THR A 117 18.81 7.63 -4.24
C THR A 117 19.30 6.60 -5.27
N ARG A 118 20.08 5.59 -4.85
CA ARG A 118 20.70 4.56 -5.70
C ARG A 118 21.62 5.14 -6.77
N GLY A 119 22.53 6.02 -6.37
CA GLY A 119 23.54 6.62 -7.25
C GLY A 119 23.08 7.83 -8.06
N LYS A 120 21.82 8.28 -7.88
CA LYS A 120 21.29 9.45 -8.60
C LYS A 120 21.51 10.74 -7.79
N PRO A 121 21.91 11.85 -8.41
CA PRO A 121 21.87 13.16 -7.74
C PRO A 121 20.46 13.46 -7.21
N MET A 122 20.38 14.19 -6.09
CA MET A 122 19.10 14.51 -5.45
C MET A 122 18.15 15.27 -6.39
N GLU A 123 18.69 16.10 -7.28
CA GLU A 123 17.94 16.84 -8.29
C GLU A 123 17.33 15.91 -9.34
N ALA A 124 18.03 14.83 -9.70
CA ALA A 124 17.49 13.82 -10.61
C ALA A 124 16.37 13.02 -9.92
N PHE A 125 16.53 12.69 -8.64
CA PHE A 125 15.47 12.06 -7.85
C PHE A 125 14.23 12.95 -7.70
N ALA A 126 14.42 14.25 -7.40
CA ALA A 126 13.32 15.21 -7.31
C ALA A 126 12.59 15.36 -8.64
N ARG A 127 13.31 15.37 -9.77
CA ARG A 127 12.72 15.38 -11.12
C ARG A 127 11.92 14.10 -11.41
N ASP A 128 12.40 12.93 -11.02
CA ASP A 128 11.65 11.67 -11.16
C ASP A 128 10.33 11.72 -10.37
N ARG A 129 10.33 12.29 -9.16
CA ARG A 129 9.11 12.47 -8.35
C ARG A 129 8.16 13.51 -8.94
N LEU A 130 8.68 14.63 -9.45
CA LEU A 130 7.88 15.61 -10.20
C LEU A 130 7.25 15.00 -11.45
N GLY A 131 7.94 14.09 -12.12
CA GLY A 131 7.43 13.33 -13.25
C GLY A 131 6.13 12.57 -12.93
N VAL A 132 5.90 12.15 -11.69
CA VAL A 132 4.63 11.54 -11.26
C VAL A 132 3.51 12.58 -11.25
N LEU A 133 3.76 13.78 -10.72
CA LEU A 133 2.76 14.86 -10.71
C LEU A 133 2.40 15.29 -12.13
N PHE A 134 3.38 15.30 -13.04
CA PHE A 134 3.16 15.59 -14.46
C PHE A 134 2.36 14.48 -15.15
N LYS A 135 2.73 13.20 -14.95
CA LYS A 135 1.99 12.05 -15.52
C LYS A 135 0.54 11.99 -15.05
N LEU A 136 0.26 12.38 -13.81
CA LEU A 136 -1.09 12.44 -13.26
C LEU A 136 -1.85 13.73 -13.65
N GLY A 137 -1.20 14.67 -14.34
CA GLY A 137 -1.79 15.96 -14.70
C GLY A 137 -2.13 16.83 -13.49
N LEU A 138 -1.40 16.66 -12.38
CA LEU A 138 -1.56 17.44 -11.15
C LEU A 138 -0.68 18.70 -11.16
N ALA A 139 0.43 18.65 -11.90
CA ALA A 139 1.31 19.79 -12.16
C ALA A 139 1.69 19.84 -13.65
N GLU A 140 2.20 20.98 -14.09
CA GLU A 140 2.75 21.21 -15.43
C GLU A 140 3.98 22.12 -15.35
N SER A 141 4.83 22.07 -16.38
CA SER A 141 5.93 23.03 -16.55
C SER A 141 5.44 24.20 -17.41
N ARG A 142 5.50 25.41 -16.85
CA ARG A 142 5.10 26.65 -17.54
C ARG A 142 6.24 27.67 -17.43
N GLY A 143 6.91 27.96 -18.54
CA GLY A 143 7.99 28.94 -18.59
C GLY A 143 9.17 28.60 -17.68
N GLY A 144 9.53 27.32 -17.55
CA GLY A 144 10.59 26.86 -16.65
C GLY A 144 10.17 26.68 -15.18
N ASN A 145 8.95 27.09 -14.82
CA ASN A 145 8.41 26.92 -13.47
C ASN A 145 7.48 25.71 -13.38
N VAL A 146 7.52 25.03 -12.24
CA VAL A 146 6.55 23.98 -11.90
C VAL A 146 5.31 24.63 -11.32
N VAL A 147 4.17 24.50 -11.99
CA VAL A 147 2.88 25.06 -11.54
C VAL A 147 1.83 23.96 -11.38
N MET A 148 0.95 24.13 -10.40
CA MET A 148 -0.18 23.22 -10.18
C MET A 148 -1.23 23.40 -11.28
N THR A 149 -1.79 22.30 -11.79
CA THR A 149 -2.85 22.40 -12.80
C THR A 149 -4.13 23.01 -12.20
N PRO A 150 -4.86 23.86 -12.95
CA PRO A 150 -5.92 24.69 -12.36
C PRO A 150 -7.07 23.91 -11.75
N LEU A 151 -7.42 22.75 -12.33
CA LEU A 151 -8.56 21.96 -11.90
C LEU A 151 -8.11 20.74 -11.07
N ARG A 152 -7.43 19.78 -11.70
CA ARG A 152 -7.06 18.50 -11.09
C ARG A 152 -6.08 18.69 -9.93
N GLY A 153 -5.01 19.44 -10.14
CA GLY A 153 -4.02 19.74 -9.12
C GLY A 153 -4.64 20.43 -7.91
N ARG A 154 -5.41 21.51 -8.13
CA ARG A 154 -6.08 22.25 -7.04
C ARG A 154 -7.07 21.39 -6.27
N LEU A 155 -7.90 20.61 -6.95
CA LEU A 155 -8.89 19.75 -6.30
C LEU A 155 -8.19 18.71 -5.43
N PHE A 156 -7.16 18.05 -5.97
CA PHE A 156 -6.40 17.04 -5.25
C PHE A 156 -5.68 17.63 -4.02
N ALA A 157 -5.03 18.80 -4.18
CA ALA A 157 -4.36 19.49 -3.09
C ALA A 157 -5.34 19.93 -1.99
N LYS A 158 -6.52 20.46 -2.36
CA LYS A 158 -7.56 20.82 -1.39
C LYS A 158 -8.11 19.61 -0.64
N GLY A 159 -8.39 18.51 -1.34
CA GLY A 159 -8.86 17.27 -0.72
C GLY A 159 -7.82 16.71 0.26
N ALA A 160 -6.56 16.63 -0.18
CA ALA A 160 -5.45 16.19 0.68
C ALA A 160 -5.27 17.12 1.89
N GLY A 161 -5.36 18.44 1.71
CA GLY A 161 -5.28 19.42 2.79
C GLY A 161 -6.44 19.31 3.79
N ALA A 162 -7.67 19.12 3.30
CA ALA A 162 -8.83 18.91 4.16
C ALA A 162 -8.71 17.63 5.00
N LEU A 163 -8.25 16.54 4.39
CA LEU A 163 -7.97 15.30 5.11
C LEU A 163 -6.88 15.50 6.16
N ARG A 164 -5.77 16.15 5.81
CA ARG A 164 -4.69 16.47 6.76
C ARG A 164 -5.19 17.26 7.96
N ASN A 165 -5.99 18.30 7.72
CA ASN A 165 -6.58 19.11 8.79
C ASN A 165 -7.55 18.30 9.66
N LEU A 166 -8.39 17.46 9.05
CA LEU A 166 -9.33 16.59 9.76
C LEU A 166 -8.60 15.65 10.74
N PHE A 167 -7.40 15.19 10.37
CA PHE A 167 -6.59 14.29 11.19
C PHE A 167 -5.50 15.03 12.02
N GLY A 168 -5.46 16.37 12.02
CA GLY A 168 -4.48 17.14 12.79
C GLY A 168 -3.02 17.00 12.30
N ILE A 169 -2.82 16.69 11.02
CA ILE A 169 -1.51 16.45 10.41
C ILE A 169 -1.05 17.74 9.71
N HIS A 170 -0.19 18.52 10.37
CA HIS A 170 0.37 19.77 9.83
C HIS A 170 1.47 19.54 8.79
#